data_AF-A0A521HGQ0-F1
#
_entry.id   AF-A0A521HGQ0-F1
#
_cell.length_a   1.000
_cell.length_b   1.000
_cell.length_c   1.000
_cell.angle_alpha   90.00
_cell.angle_beta   90.00
_cell.angle_gamma   90.00
#
_symmetry.space_group_name_H-M   'P 1'
#
loop_
_entity.id
_entity.type
_entity.pdbx_description
1 polymer ?
#
loop_
_entity_poly.entity_id
_entity_poly.type
_entity_poly.pdbx_seq_one_letter_code
_entity_poly.pdbx_strand_id
1 'polypeptide(L)'
;MKSLNIPLSLALAALSAAAGIAHPSNALAQASSGGIDVSQQPLFTQSGQPPLNMLVMGKDHKIYYEAYNDASDLDGDGSLDIGYKPDAIDYFGYFNSDLCYTYSSYRFEPSAAATNKQCSGAWSGDFLNYLATSRMDALRRVLYGGWRQVDSATETVLQGAFFPQEGHSWGKEYQSVARDGYDITRYAPVSAPDPGRYILFAVTTTTGNNNTFTTGYQAPLLRVLQNTDFRIWNWVSKEGPVAGNRCLTPGGVTVDCVPASQTGGTWGAVPSAWYSGLSITTWKRTSGTGSPADAGAMNTLFTNNANVSNLCGSGPIGQIDVTGSNNNPFAGTNGCTQSNYLTVLTGTINIPADGTYRFAVDGDDAVDLTIDSTAVAGWYGGHGSDRSDAGLLSHSNTITLTAGAHTVTFRHQEGSGGDNWGLFVFTPTAVVTRNDYLVRVLSCPDSNPAYRETTCKGYPNGQYKPTGILHDFGETQRMYFGLITGSQFNNLEGGVLRRNMANFSSE
;
A
#
# COMPACT_ATOMS: atom_id res chain seq x y z
N MET A 1 25.86 37.87 35.51
CA MET A 1 26.30 36.99 36.60
C MET A 1 25.26 37.02 37.70
N LYS A 2 25.00 35.87 38.34
CA LYS A 2 24.37 35.66 39.66
C LYS A 2 23.79 36.90 40.37
N SER A 3 22.56 36.77 40.88
CA SER A 3 22.21 36.89 42.30
C SER A 3 20.90 37.64 42.61
N LEU A 4 20.26 37.12 43.65
CA LEU A 4 19.49 37.78 44.72
C LEU A 4 18.05 38.24 44.48
N ASN A 5 17.21 37.70 45.38
CA ASN A 5 15.82 38.00 45.68
C ASN A 5 15.62 39.38 46.37
N ILE A 6 14.34 39.76 46.37
CA ILE A 6 13.57 40.59 47.31
C ILE A 6 13.12 41.94 46.72
N PRO A 7 11.83 42.30 46.91
CA PRO A 7 11.06 43.12 45.98
C PRO A 7 11.02 44.58 46.42
N LEU A 8 10.80 45.49 45.48
CA LEU A 8 10.41 46.85 45.80
C LEU A 8 9.52 47.45 44.72
N SER A 9 8.31 47.73 45.16
CA SER A 9 7.47 48.84 44.78
C SER A 9 8.22 50.15 44.48
N LEU A 10 7.62 50.95 43.60
CA LEU A 10 7.83 52.38 43.34
C LEU A 10 8.98 52.84 42.42
N ALA A 11 8.53 53.40 41.29
CA ALA A 11 8.83 54.74 40.78
C ALA A 11 10.04 54.97 39.86
N LEU A 12 9.73 55.24 38.58
CA LEU A 12 10.12 56.48 37.86
C LEU A 12 9.21 56.57 36.62
N ALA A 13 8.14 57.36 36.57
CA ALA A 13 8.01 58.81 36.68
C ALA A 13 8.74 59.59 35.58
N ALA A 14 7.91 60.32 34.81
CA ALA A 14 8.17 61.55 34.07
C ALA A 14 8.70 61.46 32.61
N LEU A 15 7.73 61.51 31.68
CA LEU A 15 7.72 62.58 30.69
C LEU A 15 6.26 63.00 30.38
N SER A 16 5.75 63.94 31.18
CA SER A 16 4.68 64.89 30.82
C SER A 16 5.36 66.06 30.05
N ALA A 17 4.75 66.79 29.12
CA ALA A 17 3.39 67.30 29.06
C ALA A 17 3.07 67.83 27.64
N ALA A 18 1.78 67.78 27.25
CA ALA A 18 1.04 68.96 26.77
C ALA A 18 -0.47 68.65 26.63
N ALA A 19 -1.25 69.21 27.57
CA ALA A 19 -2.67 69.63 27.55
C ALA A 19 -3.76 68.72 26.91
N GLY A 20 -4.89 68.43 27.54
CA GLY A 20 -5.43 68.89 28.82
C GLY A 20 -6.91 68.49 29.00
N ILE A 21 -7.32 68.47 30.28
CA ILE A 21 -8.68 68.58 30.85
C ILE A 21 -9.59 67.34 30.77
N ALA A 22 -9.58 66.52 31.84
CA ALA A 22 -10.72 66.31 32.76
C ALA A 22 -10.41 65.21 33.80
N HIS A 23 -10.66 65.50 35.07
CA HIS A 23 -10.52 64.63 36.23
C HIS A 23 -11.87 64.62 36.98
N PRO A 24 -12.14 63.67 37.89
CA PRO A 24 -13.01 62.53 37.60
C PRO A 24 -14.18 62.40 38.58
N SER A 25 -15.11 61.48 38.30
CA SER A 25 -15.85 60.77 39.36
C SER A 25 -16.25 59.38 38.86
N ASN A 26 -15.85 58.37 39.63
CA ASN A 26 -16.53 57.09 39.83
C ASN A 26 -16.52 56.04 38.70
N ALA A 27 -15.80 54.96 39.01
CA ALA A 27 -15.97 53.64 38.46
C ALA A 27 -17.43 53.18 38.51
N LEU A 28 -17.90 52.55 37.43
CA LEU A 28 -18.79 51.40 37.50
C LEU A 28 -18.51 50.49 36.30
N ALA A 29 -18.19 49.24 36.62
CA ALA A 29 -18.21 48.13 35.69
C ALA A 29 -19.60 48.03 35.04
N GLN A 30 -19.66 48.02 33.70
CA GLN A 30 -20.86 47.56 33.01
C GLN A 30 -20.82 46.03 32.96
N ALA A 31 -21.49 45.43 33.94
CA ALA A 31 -22.06 44.11 33.75
C ALA A 31 -23.10 44.19 32.62
N SER A 32 -22.90 43.46 31.53
CA SER A 32 -23.97 43.14 30.60
C SER A 32 -24.92 42.19 31.32
N SER A 33 -25.95 42.75 31.95
CA SER A 33 -27.08 41.98 32.45
C SER A 33 -27.77 41.33 31.25
N GLY A 34 -27.94 40.01 31.32
CA GLY A 34 -28.84 39.26 30.45
C GLY A 34 -30.29 39.65 30.71
N GLY A 35 -30.67 40.84 30.25
CA GLY A 35 -32.06 41.26 30.17
C GLY A 35 -32.77 40.38 29.15
N ILE A 36 -33.86 39.75 29.58
CA ILE A 36 -34.81 39.11 28.67
C ILE A 36 -35.35 40.22 27.76
N ASP A 37 -35.04 40.15 26.48
CA ASP A 37 -35.59 41.07 25.49
C ASP A 37 -37.07 40.70 25.30
N VAL A 38 -37.95 41.48 25.93
CA VAL A 38 -39.39 41.27 25.88
C VAL A 38 -39.88 41.74 24.51
N SER A 39 -40.52 40.83 23.77
CA SER A 39 -41.05 41.07 22.42
C SER A 39 -41.76 42.42 22.31
N GLN A 40 -41.24 43.29 21.45
CA GLN A 40 -41.83 44.59 21.06
C GLN A 40 -43.01 44.44 20.08
N GLN A 41 -43.41 43.20 19.77
CA GLN A 41 -44.51 42.86 18.86
C GLN A 41 -45.64 42.16 19.63
N PRO A 42 -46.92 42.36 19.26
CA PRO A 42 -48.06 41.71 19.92
C PRO A 42 -47.91 40.19 19.95
N LEU A 43 -48.23 39.55 21.08
CA LEU A 43 -48.11 38.10 21.29
C LEU A 43 -48.89 37.23 20.27
N PHE A 44 -49.79 37.84 19.50
CA PHE A 44 -50.65 37.19 18.51
C PHE A 44 -50.17 37.35 17.06
N THR A 45 -49.20 38.22 16.78
CA THR A 45 -48.49 38.19 15.50
C THR A 45 -47.40 37.14 15.62
N GLN A 46 -47.68 35.91 15.17
CA GLN A 46 -46.68 34.85 15.08
C GLN A 46 -45.49 35.33 14.24
N SER A 47 -44.47 35.87 14.89
CA SER A 47 -43.13 35.77 14.32
C SER A 47 -42.78 34.28 14.41
N GLY A 48 -42.65 33.62 13.27
CA GLY A 48 -42.12 32.27 13.22
C GLY A 48 -40.68 32.31 13.72
N GLN A 49 -40.50 32.25 15.05
CA GLN A 49 -39.18 32.11 15.64
C GLN A 49 -38.59 30.79 15.14
N PRO A 50 -37.34 30.79 14.64
CA PRO A 50 -36.74 29.56 14.13
C PRO A 50 -36.72 28.50 15.22
N PRO A 51 -37.31 27.31 15.00
CA PRO A 51 -37.32 26.25 16.01
C PRO A 51 -35.90 25.86 16.40
N LEU A 52 -35.73 25.70 17.72
CA LEU A 52 -34.51 25.28 18.37
C LEU A 52 -34.39 23.76 18.34
N ASN A 53 -33.38 23.23 17.66
CA ASN A 53 -33.17 21.79 17.51
C ASN A 53 -31.80 21.38 18.06
N MET A 54 -31.81 20.40 18.97
CA MET A 54 -30.60 19.83 19.55
C MET A 54 -30.37 18.45 18.96
N LEU A 55 -29.34 18.31 18.11
CA LEU A 55 -28.94 17.01 17.58
C LEU A 55 -28.07 16.30 18.63
N VAL A 56 -28.65 15.30 19.29
CA VAL A 56 -27.93 14.43 20.23
C VAL A 56 -27.57 13.15 19.50
N MET A 57 -26.30 13.06 19.09
CA MET A 57 -25.82 11.91 18.33
C MET A 57 -25.40 10.80 19.27
N GLY A 58 -25.88 9.58 18.99
CA GLY A 58 -25.52 8.39 19.73
C GLY A 58 -24.00 8.22 19.86
N LYS A 59 -23.55 7.90 21.06
CA LYS A 59 -22.16 7.54 21.33
C LYS A 59 -21.96 6.06 21.00
N ASP A 60 -21.70 5.78 19.73
CA ASP A 60 -21.41 4.43 19.25
C ASP A 60 -19.98 4.39 18.70
N HIS A 61 -19.17 3.44 19.19
CA HIS A 61 -17.83 3.23 18.65
C HIS A 61 -17.87 2.85 17.16
N LYS A 62 -18.98 2.24 16.70
CA LYS A 62 -19.18 1.84 15.31
C LYS A 62 -19.18 3.02 14.35
N ILE A 63 -19.37 4.25 14.83
CA ILE A 63 -19.30 5.44 13.97
C ILE A 63 -17.88 5.69 13.43
N TYR A 64 -16.86 5.14 14.07
CA TYR A 64 -15.46 5.27 13.67
C TYR A 64 -14.97 4.11 12.78
N TYR A 65 -15.82 3.12 12.52
CA TYR A 65 -15.53 2.03 11.57
C TYR A 65 -15.81 2.47 10.14
N GLU A 66 -15.38 1.63 9.20
CA GLU A 66 -15.66 1.76 7.79
C GLU A 66 -17.17 1.90 7.51
N ALA A 67 -17.49 2.77 6.56
CA ALA A 67 -18.83 2.89 6.02
C ALA A 67 -19.20 1.64 5.20
N TYR A 68 -18.20 1.03 4.54
CA TYR A 68 -18.37 -0.07 3.59
C TYR A 68 -17.63 -1.31 4.07
N ASN A 69 -18.31 -2.16 4.83
CA ASN A 69 -17.76 -3.42 5.31
C ASN A 69 -18.02 -4.56 4.31
N ASP A 70 -17.25 -5.65 4.41
CA ASP A 70 -17.43 -6.82 3.54
C ASP A 70 -18.43 -7.84 4.14
N ALA A 71 -19.41 -7.35 4.89
CA ALA A 71 -20.35 -8.15 5.68
C ALA A 71 -21.79 -7.62 5.64
N SER A 72 -22.07 -6.64 4.79
CA SER A 72 -23.41 -6.07 4.60
C SER A 72 -23.84 -6.22 3.15
N ASP A 73 -25.14 -6.26 2.96
CA ASP A 73 -25.81 -6.05 1.67
C ASP A 73 -26.12 -4.54 1.57
N LEU A 74 -25.34 -3.84 0.76
CA LEU A 74 -25.37 -2.38 0.57
C LEU A 74 -26.34 -1.97 -0.53
N ASP A 75 -26.60 -2.84 -1.52
CA ASP A 75 -27.49 -2.56 -2.66
C ASP A 75 -28.89 -3.22 -2.54
N GLY A 76 -29.07 -4.09 -1.56
CA GLY A 76 -30.34 -4.74 -1.24
C GLY A 76 -30.67 -5.92 -2.17
N ASP A 77 -29.68 -6.49 -2.86
CA ASP A 77 -29.86 -7.62 -3.77
C ASP A 77 -30.01 -8.99 -3.07
N GLY A 78 -29.86 -9.01 -1.74
CA GLY A 78 -29.94 -10.21 -0.90
C GLY A 78 -28.62 -10.98 -0.77
N SER A 79 -27.53 -10.48 -1.34
CA SER A 79 -26.18 -11.03 -1.26
C SER A 79 -25.25 -10.09 -0.49
N LEU A 80 -24.20 -10.64 0.12
CA LEU A 80 -23.20 -9.82 0.80
C LEU A 80 -22.28 -9.13 -0.23
N ASP A 81 -22.03 -7.84 -0.03
CA ASP A 81 -21.08 -7.07 -0.81
C ASP A 81 -19.66 -7.27 -0.29
N ILE A 82 -19.02 -8.32 -0.78
CA ILE A 82 -17.62 -8.62 -0.47
C ILE A 82 -16.75 -7.97 -1.55
N GLY A 83 -15.92 -7.00 -1.15
CA GLY A 83 -15.03 -6.31 -2.08
C GLY A 83 -15.65 -5.08 -2.74
N TYR A 84 -14.93 -4.52 -3.71
CA TYR A 84 -15.34 -3.32 -4.44
C TYR A 84 -16.20 -3.70 -5.65
N LYS A 85 -17.42 -3.13 -5.75
CA LYS A 85 -18.38 -3.37 -6.84
C LYS A 85 -18.67 -2.07 -7.62
N PRO A 86 -17.74 -1.61 -8.49
CA PRO A 86 -17.86 -0.32 -9.18
C PRO A 86 -19.10 -0.22 -10.09
N ASP A 87 -19.56 -1.34 -10.64
CA ASP A 87 -20.68 -1.37 -11.60
C ASP A 87 -22.06 -1.45 -10.93
N ALA A 88 -22.10 -1.64 -9.60
CA ALA A 88 -23.35 -1.80 -8.84
C ALA A 88 -23.55 -0.75 -7.74
N ILE A 89 -22.46 -0.30 -7.10
CA ILE A 89 -22.53 0.54 -5.90
C ILE A 89 -21.84 1.88 -6.15
N ASP A 90 -22.53 2.97 -5.79
CA ASP A 90 -21.95 4.31 -5.68
C ASP A 90 -21.48 4.54 -4.24
N TYR A 91 -20.17 4.61 -4.04
CA TYR A 91 -19.59 4.76 -2.71
C TYR A 91 -19.55 6.25 -2.33
N PHE A 92 -20.35 6.64 -1.35
CA PHE A 92 -20.45 7.97 -0.80
C PHE A 92 -19.37 8.25 0.28
N GLY A 93 -18.50 9.23 0.04
CA GLY A 93 -17.47 9.65 1.01
C GLY A 93 -17.01 11.07 0.75
N TYR A 94 -15.81 11.52 1.13
CA TYR A 94 -15.41 12.91 0.83
C TYR A 94 -14.94 13.14 -0.61
N PHE A 95 -14.69 12.08 -1.37
CA PHE A 95 -14.25 12.15 -2.75
C PHE A 95 -15.47 12.19 -3.67
N ASN A 96 -15.38 12.93 -4.77
CA ASN A 96 -16.39 12.90 -5.83
C ASN A 96 -16.17 11.63 -6.67
N SER A 97 -17.16 10.74 -6.71
CA SER A 97 -17.07 9.45 -7.42
C SER A 97 -16.84 9.60 -8.94
N ASP A 98 -17.21 10.75 -9.51
CA ASP A 98 -17.06 11.04 -10.94
C ASP A 98 -15.72 11.70 -11.28
N LEU A 99 -14.77 11.78 -10.35
CA LEU A 99 -13.47 12.41 -10.55
C LEU A 99 -12.29 11.46 -10.28
N CYS A 100 -11.19 11.76 -10.95
CA CYS A 100 -9.88 11.16 -10.74
C CYS A 100 -9.01 12.07 -9.87
N TYR A 101 -8.23 11.48 -8.99
CA TYR A 101 -7.40 12.18 -8.02
C TYR A 101 -5.93 11.82 -8.15
N THR A 102 -5.06 12.83 -8.07
CA THR A 102 -3.63 12.65 -7.83
C THR A 102 -3.32 13.05 -6.39
N TYR A 103 -2.31 12.43 -5.80
CA TYR A 103 -1.87 12.81 -4.45
C TYR A 103 -0.72 13.81 -4.54
N SER A 104 -0.90 14.98 -3.94
CA SER A 104 0.06 16.08 -3.97
C SER A 104 0.25 16.66 -2.58
N SER A 105 1.51 16.81 -2.17
CA SER A 105 1.93 17.33 -0.87
C SER A 105 1.35 16.54 0.31
N TYR A 106 0.12 16.84 0.73
CA TYR A 106 -0.52 16.27 1.91
C TYR A 106 -2.00 15.89 1.68
N ARG A 107 -2.51 15.95 0.45
CA ARG A 107 -3.92 15.71 0.11
C ARG A 107 -4.09 15.13 -1.29
N PHE A 108 -5.26 14.57 -1.53
CA PHE A 108 -5.76 14.22 -2.85
C PHE A 108 -6.33 15.45 -3.55
N GLU A 109 -5.95 15.66 -4.80
CA GLU A 109 -6.40 16.77 -5.65
C GLU A 109 -7.13 16.22 -6.88
N PRO A 110 -8.31 16.76 -7.22
CA PRO A 110 -9.01 16.37 -8.44
C PRO A 110 -8.20 16.78 -9.67
N SER A 111 -8.06 15.84 -10.60
CA SER A 111 -7.15 15.94 -11.74
C SER A 111 -7.85 15.80 -13.08
N ALA A 112 -8.89 14.96 -13.16
CA ALA A 112 -9.68 14.70 -14.36
C ALA A 112 -11.09 14.21 -14.00
N ALA A 113 -12.01 14.21 -14.97
CA ALA A 113 -13.26 13.48 -14.84
C ALA A 113 -13.03 11.96 -15.02
N ALA A 114 -13.69 11.15 -14.21
CA ALA A 114 -13.69 9.71 -14.34
C ALA A 114 -14.67 9.26 -15.44
N THR A 115 -14.35 8.16 -16.11
CA THR A 115 -15.29 7.50 -17.03
C THR A 115 -15.70 6.17 -16.41
N ASN A 116 -16.98 5.98 -16.09
CA ASN A 116 -17.46 4.82 -15.33
C ASN A 116 -16.64 4.57 -14.05
N LYS A 117 -16.34 5.64 -13.30
CA LYS A 117 -15.50 5.63 -12.09
C LYS A 117 -14.06 5.17 -12.29
N GLN A 118 -13.59 4.98 -13.53
CA GLN A 118 -12.23 4.54 -13.84
C GLN A 118 -11.29 5.72 -14.09
N CYS A 119 -10.07 5.57 -13.58
CA CYS A 119 -8.98 6.54 -13.54
C CYS A 119 -7.63 5.84 -13.74
N SER A 120 -7.28 5.49 -14.99
CA SER A 120 -6.01 4.83 -15.28
C SER A 120 -4.81 5.71 -14.87
N GLY A 121 -3.93 5.19 -14.01
CA GLY A 121 -2.76 5.93 -13.51
C GLY A 121 -3.06 7.01 -12.47
N ALA A 122 -4.30 7.09 -11.98
CA ALA A 122 -4.73 8.00 -10.92
C ALA A 122 -5.67 7.25 -9.94
N TRP A 123 -6.08 7.91 -8.87
CA TRP A 123 -7.06 7.36 -7.95
C TRP A 123 -8.48 7.65 -8.42
N SER A 124 -9.34 6.64 -8.45
CA SER A 124 -10.78 6.84 -8.57
C SER A 124 -11.35 7.41 -7.28
N GLY A 125 -12.15 8.49 -7.37
CA GLY A 125 -12.83 9.04 -6.21
C GLY A 125 -13.78 8.04 -5.56
N ASP A 126 -14.45 7.23 -6.37
CA ASP A 126 -15.36 6.19 -5.90
C ASP A 126 -14.61 5.10 -5.14
N PHE A 127 -13.47 4.66 -5.68
CA PHE A 127 -12.60 3.69 -4.99
C PHE A 127 -12.01 4.25 -3.69
N LEU A 128 -11.62 5.53 -3.67
CA LEU A 128 -11.17 6.19 -2.44
C LEU A 128 -12.29 6.26 -1.39
N ASN A 129 -13.54 6.48 -1.79
CA ASN A 129 -14.68 6.43 -0.88
C ASN A 129 -14.89 5.04 -0.30
N TYR A 130 -14.81 3.98 -1.12
CA TYR A 130 -14.86 2.59 -0.67
C TYR A 130 -13.76 2.28 0.36
N LEU A 131 -12.53 2.72 0.09
CA LEU A 131 -11.38 2.43 0.95
C LEU A 131 -11.37 3.23 2.25
N ALA A 132 -11.66 4.53 2.19
CA ALA A 132 -11.26 5.48 3.24
C ALA A 132 -12.40 6.10 4.05
N THR A 133 -13.66 5.86 3.69
CA THR A 133 -14.79 6.52 4.35
C THR A 133 -15.15 5.83 5.65
N SER A 134 -15.07 6.56 6.77
CA SER A 134 -15.70 6.15 8.02
C SER A 134 -17.18 6.56 8.05
N ARG A 135 -17.99 5.90 8.88
CA ARG A 135 -19.40 6.30 9.07
C ARG A 135 -19.53 7.74 9.60
N MET A 136 -18.58 8.19 10.41
CA MET A 136 -18.50 9.57 10.89
C MET A 136 -18.27 10.56 9.75
N ASP A 137 -17.46 10.18 8.75
CA ASP A 137 -17.20 11.05 7.60
C ASP A 137 -18.41 11.19 6.69
N ALA A 138 -19.08 10.08 6.38
CA ALA A 138 -20.35 10.11 5.64
C ALA A 138 -21.38 11.01 6.34
N LEU A 139 -21.53 10.86 7.65
CA LEU A 139 -22.43 11.68 8.45
C LEU A 139 -22.07 13.17 8.43
N ARG A 140 -20.79 13.51 8.63
CA ARG A 140 -20.30 14.90 8.58
C ARG A 140 -20.55 15.52 7.20
N ARG A 141 -20.36 14.75 6.13
CA ARG A 141 -20.64 15.17 4.77
C ARG A 141 -22.12 15.53 4.59
N VAL A 142 -23.02 14.66 5.01
CA VAL A 142 -24.47 14.92 4.93
C VAL A 142 -24.88 16.13 5.75
N LEU A 143 -24.39 16.26 6.98
CA LEU A 143 -24.83 17.30 7.90
C LEU A 143 -24.25 18.69 7.56
N TYR A 144 -22.95 18.78 7.29
CA TYR A 144 -22.21 20.05 7.19
C TYR A 144 -21.31 20.17 5.94
N GLY A 145 -21.37 19.21 5.01
CA GLY A 145 -20.45 19.17 3.86
C GLY A 145 -19.06 18.60 4.20
N GLY A 146 -18.87 18.10 5.42
CA GLY A 146 -17.64 17.44 5.88
C GLY A 146 -16.90 18.23 6.96
N TRP A 147 -15.76 17.72 7.42
CA TRP A 147 -14.90 18.45 8.36
C TRP A 147 -13.79 19.19 7.61
N ARG A 148 -13.93 20.52 7.52
CA ARG A 148 -12.96 21.42 6.88
C ARG A 148 -11.77 21.65 7.83
N GLN A 149 -10.68 20.92 7.60
CA GLN A 149 -9.44 21.09 8.36
C GLN A 149 -8.71 22.37 7.99
N VAL A 150 -8.73 22.68 6.69
CA VAL A 150 -8.34 23.99 6.16
C VAL A 150 -9.63 24.64 5.66
N ASP A 151 -9.95 25.80 6.22
CA ASP A 151 -11.03 26.67 5.75
C ASP A 151 -10.48 28.09 5.63
N SER A 152 -10.01 28.44 4.44
CA SER A 152 -9.36 29.71 4.16
C SER A 152 -10.04 30.44 3.00
N ALA A 153 -9.55 31.65 2.70
CA ALA A 153 -10.06 32.44 1.58
C ALA A 153 -9.63 31.91 0.20
N THR A 154 -8.79 30.86 0.12
CA THR A 154 -8.24 30.34 -1.15
C THR A 154 -8.23 28.81 -1.24
N GLU A 155 -8.52 28.13 -0.15
CA GLU A 155 -8.37 26.67 -0.04
C GLU A 155 -9.34 26.12 1.01
N THR A 156 -10.05 25.06 0.63
CA THR A 156 -10.85 24.22 1.52
C THR A 156 -10.39 22.77 1.44
N VAL A 157 -9.91 22.20 2.55
CA VAL A 157 -9.47 20.80 2.62
C VAL A 157 -10.33 20.05 3.63
N LEU A 158 -10.99 18.99 3.17
CA LEU A 158 -11.70 18.05 4.05
C LEU A 158 -10.73 17.00 4.58
N GLN A 159 -10.92 16.56 5.82
CA GLN A 159 -10.10 15.51 6.46
C GLN A 159 -10.98 14.45 7.13
N GLY A 160 -10.54 13.19 7.01
CA GLY A 160 -11.15 12.02 7.65
C GLY A 160 -11.18 12.09 9.18
N ALA A 161 -12.13 11.38 9.78
CA ALA A 161 -12.30 11.35 11.24
C ALA A 161 -11.16 10.61 11.94
N PHE A 162 -10.64 11.18 13.02
CA PHE A 162 -9.60 10.55 13.84
C PHE A 162 -10.11 9.30 14.56
N PHE A 163 -9.28 8.25 14.51
CA PHE A 163 -9.34 7.09 15.38
C PHE A 163 -7.92 6.52 15.58
N PRO A 164 -7.59 6.01 16.77
CA PRO A 164 -6.24 5.52 17.08
C PRO A 164 -5.87 4.24 16.29
N GLN A 165 -4.58 3.95 16.20
CA GLN A 165 -4.01 2.73 15.58
C GLN A 165 -4.30 1.46 16.38
N GLU A 166 -5.57 1.06 16.40
CA GLU A 166 -6.09 -0.09 17.14
C GLU A 166 -7.32 -0.67 16.43
N GLY A 167 -8.25 -1.33 17.14
CA GLY A 167 -9.32 -2.14 16.55
C GLY A 167 -10.35 -1.39 15.70
N HIS A 168 -10.32 -0.05 15.71
CA HIS A 168 -11.09 0.80 14.80
C HIS A 168 -10.44 0.95 13.42
N SER A 169 -9.22 0.48 13.23
CA SER A 169 -8.57 0.45 11.93
C SER A 169 -9.13 -0.69 11.10
N TRP A 170 -9.39 -0.43 9.82
CA TRP A 170 -9.89 -1.43 8.89
C TRP A 170 -8.95 -1.57 7.71
N GLY A 171 -9.21 -2.59 6.89
CA GLY A 171 -8.51 -2.72 5.64
C GLY A 171 -9.21 -3.62 4.64
N LYS A 172 -8.73 -3.54 3.40
CA LYS A 172 -9.22 -4.24 2.21
C LYS A 172 -8.04 -4.92 1.52
N GLU A 173 -8.29 -5.96 0.73
CA GLU A 173 -7.25 -6.61 -0.06
C GLU A 173 -7.69 -6.87 -1.49
N TYR A 174 -6.74 -6.79 -2.41
CA TYR A 174 -6.88 -7.13 -3.82
C TYR A 174 -5.82 -8.17 -4.19
N GLN A 175 -6.18 -9.13 -5.04
CA GLN A 175 -5.29 -10.15 -5.58
C GLN A 175 -5.26 -10.16 -7.11
N SER A 176 -6.42 -10.23 -7.76
CA SER A 176 -6.50 -10.40 -9.22
C SER A 176 -7.89 -10.14 -9.76
N VAL A 177 -7.99 -9.85 -11.07
CA VAL A 177 -9.28 -9.73 -11.77
C VAL A 177 -10.15 -10.98 -11.61
N ALA A 178 -9.55 -12.17 -11.65
CA ALA A 178 -10.28 -13.43 -11.54
C ALA A 178 -10.93 -13.65 -10.16
N ARG A 179 -10.33 -13.11 -9.10
CA ARG A 179 -10.87 -13.19 -7.74
C ARG A 179 -11.81 -12.03 -7.44
N ASP A 180 -11.37 -10.81 -7.75
CA ASP A 180 -11.95 -9.58 -7.24
C ASP A 180 -12.91 -8.92 -8.25
N GLY A 181 -12.94 -9.38 -9.50
CA GLY A 181 -13.92 -8.96 -10.51
C GLY A 181 -13.60 -7.66 -11.25
N TYR A 182 -12.51 -6.97 -10.90
CA TYR A 182 -12.09 -5.73 -11.53
C TYR A 182 -10.56 -5.65 -11.68
N ASP A 183 -10.10 -4.78 -12.58
CA ASP A 183 -8.68 -4.49 -12.78
C ASP A 183 -8.26 -3.28 -11.94
N ILE A 184 -7.47 -3.52 -10.90
CA ILE A 184 -7.02 -2.47 -9.95
C ILE A 184 -6.30 -1.31 -10.61
N THR A 185 -5.61 -1.53 -11.74
CA THR A 185 -4.83 -0.49 -12.43
C THR A 185 -5.71 0.60 -13.03
N ARG A 186 -7.02 0.35 -13.14
CA ARG A 186 -8.04 1.30 -13.59
C ARG A 186 -8.61 2.16 -12.46
N TYR A 187 -8.29 1.89 -11.20
CA TYR A 187 -8.90 2.59 -10.05
C TYR A 187 -7.87 3.19 -9.09
N ALA A 188 -6.60 2.76 -9.16
CA ALA A 188 -5.52 3.28 -8.35
C ALA A 188 -4.20 3.29 -9.12
N PRO A 189 -3.26 4.20 -8.79
CA PRO A 189 -1.93 4.27 -9.40
C PRO A 189 -0.99 3.21 -8.81
N VAL A 190 -1.37 1.93 -8.98
CA VAL A 190 -0.64 0.75 -8.52
C VAL A 190 -0.46 -0.24 -9.67
N SER A 191 0.57 -1.08 -9.60
CA SER A 191 0.71 -2.22 -10.50
C SER A 191 -0.11 -3.41 -10.01
N ALA A 192 -0.51 -4.29 -10.92
CA ALA A 192 -1.05 -5.59 -10.51
C ALA A 192 0.00 -6.34 -9.65
N PRO A 193 -0.42 -7.06 -8.60
CA PRO A 193 0.51 -7.86 -7.80
C PRO A 193 1.01 -9.07 -8.59
N ASP A 194 2.17 -9.59 -8.22
CA ASP A 194 2.70 -10.84 -8.80
C ASP A 194 1.77 -12.02 -8.49
N PRO A 195 1.80 -13.11 -9.28
CA PRO A 195 0.98 -14.29 -9.02
C PRO A 195 1.09 -14.79 -7.57
N GLY A 196 -0.05 -14.91 -6.90
CA GLY A 196 -0.14 -15.36 -5.50
C GLY A 196 0.13 -14.28 -4.45
N ARG A 197 0.41 -13.03 -4.85
CA ARG A 197 0.61 -11.87 -3.97
C ARG A 197 -0.63 -10.98 -3.92
N TYR A 198 -0.65 -10.05 -2.97
CA TYR A 198 -1.77 -9.16 -2.68
C TYR A 198 -1.34 -7.70 -2.64
N ILE A 199 -2.30 -6.81 -2.87
CA ILE A 199 -2.24 -5.41 -2.45
C ILE A 199 -3.18 -5.27 -1.25
N LEU A 200 -2.65 -4.77 -0.12
CA LEU A 200 -3.41 -4.52 1.08
C LEU A 200 -3.60 -3.01 1.26
N PHE A 201 -4.83 -2.60 1.53
CA PHE A 201 -5.20 -1.24 1.88
C PHE A 201 -5.60 -1.22 3.34
N ALA A 202 -5.10 -0.26 4.12
CA ALA A 202 -5.52 -0.10 5.51
C ALA A 202 -5.70 1.38 5.85
N VAL A 203 -6.68 1.69 6.70
CA VAL A 203 -6.92 3.04 7.17
C VAL A 203 -6.70 3.09 8.67
N THR A 204 -5.77 3.95 9.10
CA THR A 204 -5.36 4.07 10.51
C THR A 204 -4.77 5.44 10.80
N THR A 205 -4.85 5.92 12.04
CA THR A 205 -4.05 7.10 12.47
C THR A 205 -2.88 6.67 13.33
N THR A 206 -1.65 6.99 12.90
CA THR A 206 -0.43 6.50 13.58
C THR A 206 0.20 7.50 14.55
N THR A 207 -0.28 8.74 14.59
CA THR A 207 0.15 9.73 15.57
C THR A 207 -1.06 10.48 16.13
N GLY A 208 -0.87 11.25 17.20
CA GLY A 208 -1.95 12.05 17.79
C GLY A 208 -2.84 11.32 18.80
N ASN A 209 -2.52 10.07 19.17
CA ASN A 209 -3.27 9.27 20.16
C ASN A 209 -3.39 9.95 21.54
N ASN A 210 -2.47 10.86 21.86
CA ASN A 210 -2.44 11.58 23.14
C ASN A 210 -2.84 13.06 23.01
N ASN A 211 -3.25 13.52 21.82
CA ASN A 211 -3.56 14.93 21.61
C ASN A 211 -5.04 15.22 21.92
N THR A 212 -5.31 16.30 22.64
CA THR A 212 -6.65 16.89 22.69
C THR A 212 -7.10 17.23 21.27
N PHE A 213 -8.38 17.03 20.95
CA PHE A 213 -9.00 17.39 19.64
C PHE A 213 -8.79 18.90 19.35
N THR A 214 -7.63 19.26 18.82
CA THR A 214 -7.18 20.61 18.46
C THR A 214 -7.07 20.70 16.94
N THR A 215 -6.95 21.92 16.40
CA THR A 215 -6.85 22.21 14.96
C THR A 215 -5.60 21.64 14.24
N GLY A 216 -4.81 20.77 14.90
CA GLY A 216 -3.58 20.18 14.38
C GLY A 216 -3.47 18.65 14.49
N TYR A 217 -4.57 17.90 14.67
CA TYR A 217 -4.49 16.44 14.70
C TYR A 217 -4.23 15.83 13.30
N GLN A 218 -3.40 14.77 13.25
CA GLN A 218 -3.06 14.10 12.00
C GLN A 218 -4.31 13.45 11.39
N ALA A 219 -4.48 13.59 10.07
CA ALA A 219 -5.50 12.83 9.35
C ALA A 219 -5.24 11.32 9.49
N PRO A 220 -6.29 10.48 9.42
CA PRO A 220 -6.10 9.06 9.14
C PRO A 220 -5.24 8.89 7.88
N LEU A 221 -4.42 7.85 7.87
CA LEU A 221 -3.62 7.45 6.72
C LEU A 221 -4.34 6.32 5.99
N LEU A 222 -4.52 6.46 4.67
CA LEU A 222 -4.68 5.34 3.76
C LEU A 222 -3.29 4.78 3.46
N ARG A 223 -3.03 3.56 3.92
CA ARG A 223 -1.76 2.85 3.74
C ARG A 223 -1.94 1.74 2.72
N VAL A 224 -1.02 1.66 1.77
CA VAL A 224 -1.07 0.73 0.64
C VAL A 224 0.17 -0.13 0.66
N LEU A 225 0.03 -1.39 1.08
CA LEU A 225 1.09 -2.39 1.07
C LEU A 225 0.98 -3.23 -0.20
N GLN A 226 1.92 -3.09 -1.12
CA GLN A 226 1.87 -3.72 -2.44
C GLN A 226 2.72 -4.98 -2.50
N ASN A 227 2.26 -5.93 -3.31
CA ASN A 227 2.98 -7.14 -3.71
C ASN A 227 3.43 -8.05 -2.55
N THR A 228 2.58 -8.20 -1.53
CA THR A 228 2.86 -8.98 -0.32
C THR A 228 2.26 -10.39 -0.36
N ASP A 229 2.87 -11.35 0.34
CA ASP A 229 2.28 -12.68 0.62
C ASP A 229 1.37 -12.69 1.86
N PHE A 230 1.36 -11.63 2.65
CA PHE A 230 0.45 -11.50 3.79
C PHE A 230 -0.96 -11.17 3.33
N ARG A 231 -1.96 -11.62 4.11
CA ARG A 231 -3.37 -11.28 3.93
C ARG A 231 -3.76 -10.12 4.83
N ILE A 232 -4.90 -9.50 4.55
CA ILE A 232 -5.31 -8.30 5.29
C ILE A 232 -5.41 -8.52 6.80
N TRP A 233 -5.95 -9.66 7.24
CA TRP A 233 -6.06 -10.01 8.66
C TRP A 233 -4.70 -10.20 9.35
N ASN A 234 -3.64 -10.58 8.61
CA ASN A 234 -2.28 -10.64 9.17
C ASN A 234 -1.75 -9.23 9.53
N TRP A 235 -2.35 -8.18 8.97
CA TRP A 235 -1.90 -6.80 9.12
C TRP A 235 -2.80 -5.96 10.04
N VAL A 236 -4.12 -6.12 9.95
CA VAL A 236 -5.10 -5.34 10.72
C VAL A 236 -5.71 -6.11 11.90
N SER A 237 -5.73 -7.45 11.87
CA SER A 237 -6.36 -8.29 12.92
C SER A 237 -5.30 -8.91 13.85
N LYS A 238 -4.49 -8.06 14.49
CA LYS A 238 -3.42 -8.47 15.40
C LYS A 238 -3.33 -7.55 16.61
N GLU A 239 -2.58 -7.94 17.64
CA GLU A 239 -2.24 -7.00 18.72
C GLU A 239 -1.49 -5.78 18.17
N GLY A 240 -1.83 -4.61 18.72
CA GLY A 240 -1.37 -3.31 18.25
C GLY A 240 0.16 -3.16 18.29
N PRO A 241 0.75 -2.29 17.46
CA PRO A 241 0.08 -1.40 16.50
C PRO A 241 -0.34 -2.15 15.21
N VAL A 242 -1.59 -2.01 14.79
CA VAL A 242 -2.14 -2.58 13.55
C VAL A 242 -1.75 -1.74 12.32
N ALA A 243 -1.79 -2.29 11.10
CA ALA A 243 -1.46 -1.57 9.87
C ALA A 243 -0.07 -0.87 9.89
N GLY A 244 0.89 -1.46 10.62
CA GLY A 244 2.26 -0.98 10.81
C GLY A 244 3.26 -1.57 9.82
N ASN A 245 4.54 -1.65 10.21
CA ASN A 245 5.59 -2.33 9.42
C ASN A 245 5.62 -3.85 9.65
N ARG A 246 4.81 -4.35 10.59
CA ARG A 246 4.86 -5.73 11.07
C ARG A 246 3.55 -6.45 10.80
N CYS A 247 3.65 -7.72 10.44
CA CYS A 247 2.52 -8.60 10.15
C CYS A 247 2.62 -9.87 11.00
N LEU A 248 1.49 -10.52 11.23
CA LEU A 248 1.39 -11.80 11.92
C LEU A 248 1.57 -12.94 10.91
N THR A 249 2.49 -13.87 11.13
CA THR A 249 2.58 -15.09 10.31
C THR A 249 1.42 -16.05 10.63
N PRO A 250 1.13 -17.05 9.78
CA PRO A 250 0.16 -18.09 10.10
C PRO A 250 0.43 -18.82 11.43
N GLY A 251 1.69 -18.88 11.87
CA GLY A 251 2.10 -19.45 13.16
C GLY A 251 1.94 -18.50 14.36
N GLY A 252 1.34 -17.32 14.19
CA GLY A 252 1.14 -16.35 15.27
C GLY A 252 2.39 -15.56 15.66
N VAL A 253 3.44 -15.57 14.84
CA VAL A 253 4.70 -14.84 15.10
C VAL A 253 4.65 -13.50 14.39
N THR A 254 5.04 -12.41 15.07
CA THR A 254 5.13 -11.09 14.44
C THR A 254 6.47 -10.93 13.71
N VAL A 255 6.41 -10.60 12.41
CA VAL A 255 7.58 -10.38 11.55
C VAL A 255 7.48 -9.04 10.82
N ASP A 256 8.60 -8.53 10.31
CA ASP A 256 8.63 -7.29 9.53
C ASP A 256 8.20 -7.60 8.09
N CYS A 257 7.01 -7.14 7.72
CA CYS A 257 6.46 -7.30 6.36
C CYS A 257 6.70 -6.07 5.48
N VAL A 258 7.23 -4.99 6.05
CA VAL A 258 7.74 -3.82 5.31
C VAL A 258 9.24 -3.70 5.63
N PRO A 259 10.11 -4.43 4.90
CA PRO A 259 11.53 -4.44 5.21
C PRO A 259 12.17 -3.06 4.97
N ALA A 260 13.11 -2.67 5.85
CA ALA A 260 13.81 -1.40 5.74
C ALA A 260 14.78 -1.33 4.54
N SER A 261 15.13 -2.48 3.97
CA SER A 261 15.96 -2.62 2.78
C SER A 261 15.44 -3.80 1.95
N GLN A 262 15.19 -3.55 0.67
CA GLN A 262 14.76 -4.57 -0.27
C GLN A 262 16.02 -5.26 -0.81
N THR A 263 16.38 -6.42 -0.26
CA THR A 263 17.43 -7.26 -0.83
C THR A 263 16.91 -7.87 -2.12
N GLY A 264 17.53 -7.50 -3.24
CA GLY A 264 17.13 -7.89 -4.59
C GLY A 264 17.26 -9.38 -4.84
N GLY A 265 16.12 -10.08 -4.86
CA GLY A 265 15.95 -11.49 -5.21
C GLY A 265 16.73 -12.52 -4.42
N THR A 266 16.38 -13.78 -4.69
CA THR A 266 17.05 -14.95 -4.16
C THR A 266 17.35 -15.92 -5.31
N TRP A 267 18.47 -16.62 -5.19
CA TRP A 267 18.76 -17.76 -6.04
C TRP A 267 18.20 -19.04 -5.43
N GLY A 268 17.60 -19.88 -6.26
CA GLY A 268 17.20 -21.24 -5.88
C GLY A 268 17.48 -22.20 -7.02
N ALA A 269 17.74 -23.47 -6.70
CA ALA A 269 17.79 -24.51 -7.72
C ALA A 269 16.46 -24.53 -8.47
N VAL A 270 16.49 -24.74 -9.78
CA VAL A 270 15.26 -24.85 -10.57
C VAL A 270 14.38 -25.97 -9.98
N PRO A 271 13.12 -25.69 -9.62
CA PRO A 271 12.26 -26.68 -8.98
C PRO A 271 12.14 -27.95 -9.81
N SER A 272 12.20 -29.13 -9.17
CA SER A 272 12.05 -30.41 -9.86
C SER A 272 10.74 -30.53 -10.65
N ALA A 273 9.67 -29.87 -10.17
CA ALA A 273 8.37 -29.79 -10.83
C ALA A 273 8.39 -29.04 -12.18
N TRP A 274 9.41 -28.23 -12.46
CA TRP A 274 9.56 -27.59 -13.76
C TRP A 274 10.08 -28.59 -14.80
N TYR A 275 10.82 -29.63 -14.40
CA TYR A 275 11.39 -30.57 -15.36
C TYR A 275 10.39 -31.63 -15.81
N SER A 276 10.50 -32.05 -17.08
CA SER A 276 9.83 -33.24 -17.60
C SER A 276 10.75 -33.99 -18.58
N GLY A 277 10.80 -35.33 -18.44
CA GLY A 277 11.59 -36.19 -19.31
C GLY A 277 13.10 -35.97 -19.24
N LEU A 278 13.63 -35.56 -18.07
CA LEU A 278 15.05 -35.27 -17.90
C LEU A 278 15.89 -36.56 -17.84
N SER A 279 16.98 -36.60 -18.60
CA SER A 279 17.89 -37.73 -18.69
C SER A 279 19.35 -37.27 -18.62
N ILE A 280 20.20 -38.07 -17.99
CA ILE A 280 21.64 -37.90 -17.94
C ILE A 280 22.32 -38.91 -18.87
N THR A 281 23.31 -38.47 -19.64
CA THR A 281 24.18 -39.36 -20.44
C THR A 281 25.63 -38.97 -20.21
N THR A 282 26.49 -39.97 -19.96
CA THR A 282 27.88 -39.73 -19.60
C THR A 282 28.84 -40.51 -20.49
N TRP A 283 29.98 -39.90 -20.82
CA TRP A 283 31.06 -40.50 -21.58
C TRP A 283 32.40 -40.34 -20.86
N LYS A 284 33.29 -41.32 -20.97
CA LYS A 284 34.70 -41.15 -20.56
C LYS A 284 35.39 -40.20 -21.53
N ARG A 285 36.24 -39.32 -20.99
CA ARG A 285 37.11 -38.42 -21.75
C ARG A 285 38.43 -39.11 -22.01
N THR A 286 38.67 -39.49 -23.26
CA THR A 286 39.91 -40.16 -23.71
C THR A 286 40.84 -39.22 -24.48
N SER A 287 40.36 -38.02 -24.83
CA SER A 287 41.11 -37.02 -25.59
C SER A 287 40.81 -35.60 -25.08
N GLY A 288 41.81 -34.71 -25.20
CA GLY A 288 41.80 -33.38 -24.60
C GLY A 288 42.37 -33.39 -23.17
N THR A 289 43.02 -32.28 -22.78
CA THR A 289 43.65 -32.10 -21.46
C THR A 289 43.13 -30.84 -20.79
N GLY A 290 43.00 -30.87 -19.46
CA GLY A 290 42.48 -29.75 -18.68
C GLY A 290 40.98 -29.51 -18.90
N SER A 291 40.47 -28.42 -18.34
CA SER A 291 39.07 -28.03 -18.45
C SER A 291 38.89 -27.05 -19.63
N PRO A 292 37.78 -27.09 -20.38
CA PRO A 292 37.57 -26.24 -21.54
C PRO A 292 37.52 -24.78 -21.11
N ALA A 293 38.25 -23.91 -21.81
CA ALA A 293 38.33 -22.49 -21.46
C ALA A 293 37.11 -21.65 -21.91
N ASP A 294 36.31 -22.19 -22.84
CA ASP A 294 35.14 -21.53 -23.42
C ASP A 294 34.19 -22.55 -24.07
N ALA A 295 33.07 -22.04 -24.61
CA ALA A 295 32.06 -22.83 -25.30
C ALA A 295 32.60 -23.60 -26.51
N GLY A 296 33.56 -23.03 -27.25
CA GLY A 296 34.18 -23.68 -28.41
C GLY A 296 35.06 -24.87 -28.02
N ALA A 297 35.84 -24.71 -26.95
CA ALA A 297 36.61 -25.78 -26.35
C ALA A 297 35.69 -26.88 -25.78
N MET A 298 34.59 -26.50 -25.12
CA MET A 298 33.58 -27.45 -24.64
C MET A 298 32.97 -28.25 -25.80
N ASN A 299 32.58 -27.57 -26.89
CA ASN A 299 32.07 -28.22 -28.11
C ASN A 299 33.08 -29.23 -28.70
N THR A 300 34.37 -28.85 -28.72
CA THR A 300 35.44 -29.72 -29.21
C THR A 300 35.59 -30.97 -28.34
N LEU A 301 35.56 -30.81 -27.01
CA LEU A 301 35.63 -31.94 -26.08
C LEU A 301 34.47 -32.92 -26.28
N PHE A 302 33.24 -32.42 -26.37
CA PHE A 302 32.07 -33.26 -26.63
C PHE A 302 32.14 -33.92 -28.01
N THR A 303 32.53 -33.19 -29.06
CA THR A 303 32.66 -33.75 -30.42
C THR A 303 33.64 -34.93 -30.45
N ASN A 304 34.75 -34.84 -29.73
CA ASN A 304 35.78 -35.88 -29.74
C ASN A 304 35.42 -37.09 -28.86
N ASN A 305 34.68 -36.88 -27.77
CA ASN A 305 34.49 -37.91 -26.75
C ASN A 305 33.06 -38.44 -26.62
N ALA A 306 32.02 -37.73 -27.07
CA ALA A 306 30.62 -38.14 -26.96
C ALA A 306 30.21 -39.13 -28.07
N ASN A 307 30.88 -40.29 -28.10
CA ASN A 307 30.69 -41.34 -29.09
C ASN A 307 30.40 -42.69 -28.40
N VAL A 308 29.96 -43.69 -29.18
CA VAL A 308 29.55 -44.99 -28.64
C VAL A 308 30.68 -45.71 -27.90
N SER A 309 31.93 -45.63 -28.39
CA SER A 309 33.07 -46.29 -27.72
C SER A 309 33.38 -45.72 -26.33
N ASN A 310 33.02 -44.46 -26.09
CA ASN A 310 33.26 -43.77 -24.84
C ASN A 310 32.04 -43.72 -23.92
N LEU A 311 30.89 -44.24 -24.34
CA LEU A 311 29.65 -44.18 -23.56
C LEU A 311 29.78 -44.96 -22.25
N CYS A 312 29.54 -44.30 -21.13
CA CYS A 312 29.45 -44.92 -19.80
C CYS A 312 28.04 -45.44 -19.54
N GLY A 313 27.02 -44.64 -19.87
CA GLY A 313 25.63 -44.99 -19.66
C GLY A 313 24.69 -43.80 -19.86
N SER A 314 23.38 -44.08 -19.79
CA SER A 314 22.31 -43.09 -19.84
C SER A 314 21.15 -43.53 -18.95
N GLY A 315 20.44 -42.59 -18.34
CA GLY A 315 19.32 -42.89 -17.45
C GLY A 315 18.49 -41.66 -17.06
N PRO A 316 17.31 -41.86 -16.45
CA PRO A 316 16.45 -40.76 -16.00
C PRO A 316 17.01 -40.09 -14.74
N ILE A 317 16.77 -38.78 -14.62
CA ILE A 317 17.08 -37.99 -13.43
C ILE A 317 15.91 -37.03 -13.13
N GLY A 318 15.77 -36.60 -11.88
CA GLY A 318 14.69 -35.71 -11.46
C GLY A 318 15.04 -34.23 -11.44
N GLN A 319 16.33 -33.89 -11.47
CA GLN A 319 16.80 -32.51 -11.29
C GLN A 319 18.23 -32.34 -11.83
N ILE A 320 18.56 -31.12 -12.27
CA ILE A 320 19.92 -30.69 -12.58
C ILE A 320 20.50 -30.01 -11.34
N ASP A 321 20.75 -30.80 -10.30
CA ASP A 321 21.39 -30.37 -9.07
C ASP A 321 22.00 -31.56 -8.35
N VAL A 322 23.32 -31.60 -8.26
CA VAL A 322 24.07 -32.59 -7.48
C VAL A 322 25.18 -31.88 -6.72
N THR A 323 25.50 -32.36 -5.52
CA THR A 323 26.57 -31.81 -4.67
C THR A 323 27.50 -32.93 -4.21
N GLY A 324 28.65 -32.57 -3.65
CA GLY A 324 29.61 -33.54 -3.12
C GLY A 324 30.66 -33.96 -4.15
N SER A 325 31.06 -35.23 -4.13
CA SER A 325 32.08 -35.78 -5.01
C SER A 325 31.73 -37.23 -5.38
N ASN A 326 32.33 -37.73 -6.46
CA ASN A 326 32.05 -39.01 -7.10
C ASN A 326 30.63 -39.09 -7.68
N ASN A 327 30.22 -38.06 -8.42
CA ASN A 327 28.89 -37.88 -8.96
C ASN A 327 28.65 -38.49 -10.35
N ASN A 328 29.64 -39.13 -11.00
CA ASN A 328 29.39 -39.95 -12.20
C ASN A 328 28.56 -41.21 -11.83
N PRO A 329 27.28 -41.31 -12.22
CA PRO A 329 26.43 -42.43 -11.84
C PRO A 329 26.79 -43.74 -12.58
N PHE A 330 27.64 -43.66 -13.60
CA PHE A 330 28.04 -44.79 -14.44
C PHE A 330 29.51 -45.18 -14.25
N ALA A 331 30.17 -44.69 -13.19
CA ALA A 331 31.51 -45.13 -12.84
C ALA A 331 31.57 -46.66 -12.67
N GLY A 332 32.63 -47.28 -13.19
CA GLY A 332 32.79 -48.74 -13.27
C GLY A 332 32.22 -49.37 -14.55
N THR A 333 31.40 -48.65 -15.33
CA THR A 333 30.90 -49.13 -16.63
C THR A 333 31.81 -48.65 -17.76
N ASN A 334 32.13 -49.53 -18.73
CA ASN A 334 33.01 -49.21 -19.87
C ASN A 334 34.36 -48.55 -19.48
N GLY A 335 34.87 -48.86 -18.29
CA GLY A 335 36.11 -48.26 -17.76
C GLY A 335 35.99 -46.79 -17.38
N CYS A 336 34.77 -46.26 -17.24
CA CYS A 336 34.55 -44.91 -16.75
C CYS A 336 34.87 -44.81 -15.26
N THR A 337 35.42 -43.67 -14.86
CA THR A 337 35.81 -43.38 -13.47
C THR A 337 35.08 -42.12 -12.99
N GLN A 338 35.40 -41.70 -11.77
CA GLN A 338 34.92 -40.45 -11.18
C GLN A 338 35.78 -39.24 -11.60
N SER A 339 36.56 -39.38 -12.68
CA SER A 339 37.40 -38.30 -13.22
C SER A 339 37.48 -38.43 -14.72
N ASN A 340 37.82 -37.36 -15.42
CA ASN A 340 37.92 -37.36 -16.88
C ASN A 340 36.64 -37.89 -17.55
N TYR A 341 35.50 -37.28 -17.28
CA TYR A 341 34.24 -37.64 -17.93
C TYR A 341 33.48 -36.40 -18.39
N LEU A 342 32.56 -36.61 -19.32
CA LEU A 342 31.65 -35.59 -19.85
C LEU A 342 30.23 -36.06 -19.63
N THR A 343 29.35 -35.15 -19.22
CA THR A 343 27.94 -35.43 -18.99
C THR A 343 27.07 -34.44 -19.74
N VAL A 344 26.01 -34.94 -20.36
CA VAL A 344 24.90 -34.12 -20.89
C VAL A 344 23.62 -34.48 -20.16
N LEU A 345 22.93 -33.48 -19.63
CA LEU A 345 21.61 -33.57 -19.05
C LEU A 345 20.62 -32.89 -20.01
N THR A 346 19.65 -33.66 -20.52
CA THR A 346 18.68 -33.19 -21.53
C THR A 346 17.26 -33.51 -21.13
N GLY A 347 16.32 -32.63 -21.47
CA GLY A 347 14.90 -32.83 -21.24
C GLY A 347 14.10 -31.58 -21.59
N THR A 348 13.01 -31.34 -20.86
CA THR A 348 12.24 -30.10 -20.94
C THR A 348 12.18 -29.39 -19.59
N ILE A 349 12.14 -28.06 -19.64
CA ILE A 349 11.81 -27.17 -18.53
C ILE A 349 10.46 -26.49 -18.85
N ASN A 350 9.49 -26.62 -17.96
CA ASN A 350 8.15 -26.07 -18.09
C ASN A 350 8.10 -24.72 -17.40
N ILE A 351 7.96 -23.66 -18.19
CA ILE A 351 7.92 -22.28 -17.73
C ILE A 351 6.48 -21.92 -17.32
N PRO A 352 6.26 -21.38 -16.10
CA PRO A 352 4.92 -21.20 -15.56
C PRO A 352 4.15 -20.03 -16.18
N ALA A 353 4.86 -19.00 -16.65
CA ALA A 353 4.27 -17.79 -17.23
C ALA A 353 5.23 -17.15 -18.24
N ASP A 354 4.70 -16.43 -19.23
CA ASP A 354 5.50 -15.60 -20.13
C ASP A 354 6.35 -14.61 -19.31
N GLY A 355 7.64 -14.50 -19.61
CA GLY A 355 8.50 -13.56 -18.90
C GLY A 355 9.98 -13.67 -19.21
N THR A 356 10.74 -12.75 -18.63
CA THR A 356 12.21 -12.80 -18.65
C THR A 356 12.69 -13.49 -17.38
N TYR A 357 13.33 -14.63 -17.55
CA TYR A 357 13.92 -15.43 -16.48
C TYR A 357 15.42 -15.22 -16.47
N ARG A 358 16.02 -15.26 -15.28
CA ARG A 358 17.47 -15.28 -15.13
C ARG A 358 17.89 -16.64 -14.59
N PHE A 359 18.72 -17.34 -15.35
CA PHE A 359 19.28 -18.63 -14.96
C PHE A 359 20.78 -18.50 -14.68
N ALA A 360 21.28 -19.26 -13.71
CA ALA A 360 22.69 -19.39 -13.40
C ALA A 360 23.11 -20.86 -13.42
N VAL A 361 24.39 -21.09 -13.69
CA VAL A 361 25.01 -22.40 -13.63
C VAL A 361 26.10 -22.43 -12.56
N ASP A 362 26.27 -23.60 -11.94
CA ASP A 362 27.36 -23.91 -11.02
C ASP A 362 27.91 -25.29 -11.38
N GLY A 363 29.20 -25.50 -11.17
CA GLY A 363 29.84 -26.78 -11.44
C GLY A 363 31.25 -26.91 -10.89
N ASP A 364 31.71 -28.16 -10.90
CA ASP A 364 33.09 -28.57 -10.67
C ASP A 364 33.35 -29.77 -11.61
N ASP A 365 34.13 -29.68 -12.68
CA ASP A 365 34.70 -28.47 -13.28
C ASP A 365 33.66 -27.70 -14.15
N ALA A 366 33.86 -27.65 -15.48
CA ALA A 366 33.16 -26.71 -16.37
C ALA A 366 31.72 -27.12 -16.70
N VAL A 367 30.83 -26.13 -16.82
CA VAL A 367 29.40 -26.32 -17.14
C VAL A 367 28.86 -25.28 -18.12
N ASP A 368 27.83 -25.65 -18.88
CA ASP A 368 27.03 -24.69 -19.64
C ASP A 368 25.57 -25.09 -19.82
N LEU A 369 24.75 -24.09 -20.13
CA LEU A 369 23.30 -24.18 -20.28
C LEU A 369 22.86 -23.66 -21.65
N THR A 370 22.07 -24.47 -22.34
CA THR A 370 21.31 -24.10 -23.53
C THR A 370 19.83 -24.35 -23.30
N ILE A 371 18.98 -23.37 -23.63
CA ILE A 371 17.52 -23.49 -23.65
C ILE A 371 17.04 -23.12 -25.05
N ASP A 372 16.25 -23.98 -25.70
CA ASP A 372 15.77 -23.79 -27.08
C ASP A 372 16.85 -23.36 -28.07
N SER A 373 17.97 -24.10 -28.07
CA SER A 373 19.16 -23.82 -28.89
C SER A 373 19.83 -22.46 -28.61
N THR A 374 19.38 -21.71 -27.61
CA THR A 374 20.00 -20.46 -27.17
C THR A 374 20.94 -20.73 -26.01
N ALA A 375 22.22 -20.38 -26.17
CA ALA A 375 23.18 -20.43 -25.07
C ALA A 375 22.82 -19.36 -24.03
N VAL A 376 22.55 -19.79 -22.79
CA VAL A 376 22.07 -18.91 -21.72
C VAL A 376 23.24 -18.53 -20.82
N ALA A 377 23.86 -19.51 -20.17
CA ALA A 377 24.91 -19.30 -19.18
C ALA A 377 25.99 -20.38 -19.28
N GLY A 378 27.19 -20.08 -18.77
CA GLY A 378 28.32 -21.01 -18.75
C GLY A 378 29.37 -20.58 -17.75
N TRP A 379 30.04 -21.56 -17.15
CA TRP A 379 31.23 -21.39 -16.33
C TRP A 379 32.29 -22.37 -16.83
N TYR A 380 33.34 -21.82 -17.41
CA TYR A 380 34.40 -22.57 -18.08
C TYR A 380 35.72 -22.44 -17.31
N GLY A 381 36.69 -23.29 -17.64
CA GLY A 381 37.93 -23.45 -16.90
C GLY A 381 37.81 -24.49 -15.79
N GLY A 382 38.92 -24.76 -15.11
CA GLY A 382 38.92 -25.64 -13.94
C GLY A 382 38.60 -24.82 -12.68
N HIS A 383 37.58 -25.22 -11.93
CA HIS A 383 37.08 -24.50 -10.78
C HIS A 383 36.26 -25.43 -9.88
N GLY A 384 36.17 -25.09 -8.60
CA GLY A 384 35.20 -25.71 -7.69
C GLY A 384 33.86 -24.97 -7.68
N SER A 385 32.86 -25.55 -7.01
CA SER A 385 31.53 -24.93 -6.87
C SER A 385 31.57 -23.59 -6.13
N ASP A 386 30.78 -22.62 -6.58
CA ASP A 386 30.47 -21.37 -5.87
C ASP A 386 28.98 -21.04 -6.00
N ARG A 387 28.20 -21.53 -5.04
CA ARG A 387 26.75 -21.29 -4.94
C ARG A 387 26.41 -20.04 -4.13
N SER A 388 27.35 -19.13 -3.91
CA SER A 388 27.04 -17.82 -3.32
C SER A 388 26.22 -16.97 -4.29
N ASP A 389 25.46 -15.99 -3.78
CA ASP A 389 24.69 -15.08 -4.63
C ASP A 389 25.56 -14.35 -5.66
N ALA A 390 26.80 -14.02 -5.30
CA ALA A 390 27.77 -13.39 -6.19
C ALA A 390 28.30 -14.36 -7.25
N GLY A 391 28.62 -15.59 -6.85
CA GLY A 391 29.05 -16.66 -7.76
C GLY A 391 27.98 -16.96 -8.81
N LEU A 392 26.75 -17.22 -8.37
CA LEU A 392 25.62 -17.46 -9.27
C LEU A 392 25.32 -16.25 -10.16
N LEU A 393 25.36 -15.03 -9.62
CA LEU A 393 25.14 -13.82 -10.43
C LEU A 393 26.18 -13.66 -11.54
N SER A 394 27.46 -13.90 -11.24
CA SER A 394 28.55 -13.78 -12.21
C SER A 394 28.53 -14.85 -13.32
N HIS A 395 27.85 -15.97 -13.08
CA HIS A 395 27.67 -17.07 -14.04
C HIS A 395 26.20 -17.23 -14.44
N SER A 396 25.49 -16.09 -14.57
CA SER A 396 24.09 -16.02 -14.96
C SER A 396 23.85 -15.21 -16.21
N ASN A 397 22.68 -15.43 -16.82
CA ASN A 397 22.17 -14.57 -17.86
C ASN A 397 20.64 -14.61 -17.92
N THR A 398 20.04 -13.66 -18.62
CA THR A 398 18.59 -13.59 -18.82
C THR A 398 18.16 -14.18 -20.17
N ILE A 399 16.99 -14.81 -20.20
CA ILE A 399 16.31 -15.28 -21.40
C ILE A 399 14.81 -15.01 -21.28
N THR A 400 14.18 -14.56 -22.36
CA THR A 400 12.72 -14.39 -22.43
C THR A 400 12.09 -15.69 -22.94
N LEU A 401 11.15 -16.23 -22.17
CA LEU A 401 10.48 -17.49 -22.45
C LEU A 401 8.96 -17.30 -22.37
N THR A 402 8.24 -18.03 -23.19
CA THR A 402 6.77 -18.15 -23.10
C THR A 402 6.40 -19.17 -22.03
N ALA A 403 5.15 -19.17 -21.56
CA ALA A 403 4.64 -20.24 -20.73
C ALA A 403 4.60 -21.57 -21.52
N GLY A 404 4.97 -22.68 -20.89
CA GLY A 404 4.97 -24.01 -21.49
C GLY A 404 6.34 -24.67 -21.54
N ALA A 405 6.45 -25.73 -22.36
CA ALA A 405 7.63 -26.58 -22.40
C ALA A 405 8.72 -26.01 -23.31
N HIS A 406 9.93 -25.88 -22.77
CA HIS A 406 11.14 -25.49 -23.48
C HIS A 406 12.19 -26.61 -23.38
N THR A 407 12.96 -26.82 -24.45
CA THR A 407 14.05 -27.80 -24.44
C THR A 407 15.22 -27.29 -23.58
N VAL A 408 15.79 -28.16 -22.75
CA VAL A 408 16.97 -27.84 -21.93
C VAL A 408 18.10 -28.82 -22.22
N THR A 409 19.30 -28.29 -22.39
CA THR A 409 20.56 -29.05 -22.45
C THR A 409 21.55 -28.40 -21.50
N PHE A 410 21.99 -29.16 -20.51
CA PHE A 410 23.04 -28.76 -19.57
C PHE A 410 24.23 -29.70 -19.76
N ARG A 411 25.42 -29.13 -19.97
CA ARG A 411 26.64 -29.92 -20.14
C ARG A 411 27.55 -29.73 -18.95
N HIS A 412 28.25 -30.79 -18.59
CA HIS A 412 29.25 -30.81 -17.53
C HIS A 412 30.48 -31.55 -18.01
N GLN A 413 31.65 -31.04 -17.63
CA GLN A 413 32.93 -31.69 -17.84
C GLN A 413 33.64 -31.81 -16.50
N GLU A 414 34.09 -33.01 -16.18
CA GLU A 414 34.91 -33.29 -15.00
C GLU A 414 36.33 -33.68 -15.38
N GLY A 415 37.30 -33.03 -14.75
CA GLY A 415 38.73 -33.23 -15.00
C GLY A 415 39.31 -34.19 -13.98
N SER A 416 39.49 -33.69 -12.76
CA SER A 416 39.93 -34.45 -11.59
C SER A 416 39.61 -33.69 -10.31
N GLY A 417 39.17 -34.37 -9.27
CA GLY A 417 38.97 -33.78 -7.96
C GLY A 417 37.56 -34.05 -7.45
N GLY A 418 36.92 -33.00 -6.93
CA GLY A 418 35.47 -33.03 -6.69
C GLY A 418 34.73 -32.88 -8.02
N ASP A 419 33.46 -33.25 -8.03
CA ASP A 419 32.61 -33.09 -9.21
C ASP A 419 31.19 -32.70 -8.79
N ASN A 420 30.62 -31.67 -9.39
CA ASN A 420 29.24 -31.28 -9.15
C ASN A 420 28.66 -30.43 -10.29
N TRP A 421 27.35 -30.24 -10.26
CA TRP A 421 26.64 -29.35 -11.18
C TRP A 421 25.32 -28.86 -10.57
N GLY A 422 24.89 -27.67 -10.98
CA GLY A 422 23.58 -27.14 -10.60
C GLY A 422 23.04 -26.10 -11.58
N LEU A 423 21.74 -26.14 -11.82
CA LEU A 423 20.99 -25.12 -12.56
C LEU A 423 20.07 -24.36 -11.61
N PHE A 424 20.25 -23.03 -11.56
CA PHE A 424 19.56 -22.13 -10.65
C PHE A 424 18.72 -21.10 -11.40
N VAL A 425 17.62 -20.66 -10.79
CA VAL A 425 16.78 -19.57 -11.26
C VAL A 425 16.75 -18.46 -10.23
N PHE A 426 16.86 -17.22 -10.68
CA PHE A 426 16.69 -16.05 -9.84
C PHE A 426 15.21 -15.77 -9.66
N THR A 427 14.75 -15.73 -8.42
CA THR A 427 13.41 -15.24 -8.07
C THR A 427 13.57 -13.80 -7.59
N PRO A 428 13.10 -12.80 -8.34
CA PRO A 428 13.06 -11.43 -7.83
C PRO A 428 12.32 -11.41 -6.49
N THR A 429 12.88 -10.71 -5.51
CA THR A 429 12.17 -10.47 -4.26
C THR A 429 11.00 -9.59 -4.67
N ALA A 430 9.77 -10.06 -4.42
CA ALA A 430 8.60 -9.22 -4.54
C ALA A 430 8.89 -7.95 -3.74
N VAL A 431 9.01 -6.83 -4.43
CA VAL A 431 9.34 -5.53 -3.85
C VAL A 431 8.11 -5.10 -3.05
N VAL A 432 8.08 -5.50 -1.78
CA VAL A 432 7.02 -5.07 -0.87
C VAL A 432 7.26 -3.60 -0.58
N THR A 433 6.40 -2.76 -1.15
CA THR A 433 6.40 -1.31 -0.91
C THR A 433 5.21 -0.93 -0.07
N ARG A 434 5.38 0.05 0.81
CA ARG A 434 4.26 0.72 1.47
C ARG A 434 4.23 2.19 1.11
N ASN A 435 3.09 2.64 0.61
CA ASN A 435 2.81 4.06 0.41
C ASN A 435 1.78 4.52 1.44
N ASP A 436 1.99 5.71 2.01
CA ASP A 436 1.11 6.30 3.01
C ASP A 436 0.53 7.61 2.49
N TYR A 437 -0.80 7.74 2.53
CA TYR A 437 -1.54 8.91 2.05
C TYR A 437 -2.42 9.45 3.16
N LEU A 438 -2.34 10.75 3.46
CA LEU A 438 -3.29 11.38 4.38
C LEU A 438 -4.68 11.39 3.72
N VAL A 439 -5.70 10.95 4.46
CA VAL A 439 -7.11 11.03 4.03
C VAL A 439 -7.56 12.48 4.15
N ARG A 440 -7.13 13.26 3.15
CA ARG A 440 -7.42 14.68 2.95
C ARG A 440 -7.75 14.92 1.49
N VAL A 441 -8.75 15.74 1.21
CA VAL A 441 -9.14 16.04 -0.17
C VAL A 441 -9.37 17.53 -0.35
N LEU A 442 -8.87 18.07 -1.46
CA LEU A 442 -9.21 19.42 -1.91
C LEU A 442 -10.67 19.42 -2.36
N SER A 443 -11.52 20.15 -1.63
CA SER A 443 -12.95 20.21 -1.91
C SER A 443 -13.32 21.53 -2.57
N CYS A 444 -14.30 21.48 -3.47
CA CYS A 444 -14.82 22.64 -4.20
C CYS A 444 -13.72 23.51 -4.83
N PRO A 445 -12.80 22.92 -5.62
CA PRO A 445 -11.63 23.62 -6.11
C PRO A 445 -12.01 24.82 -6.98
N ASP A 446 -11.25 25.89 -6.87
CA ASP A 446 -11.41 27.07 -7.74
C ASP A 446 -10.76 26.93 -9.10
N SER A 447 -9.79 26.03 -9.22
CA SER A 447 -9.05 25.79 -10.45
C SER A 447 -9.95 25.31 -11.60
N ASN A 448 -11.01 24.56 -11.30
CA ASN A 448 -11.93 24.06 -12.31
C ASN A 448 -13.36 23.89 -11.74
N PRO A 449 -14.32 24.73 -12.18
CA PRO A 449 -15.72 24.60 -11.77
C PRO A 449 -16.37 23.25 -12.12
N ALA A 450 -15.88 22.54 -13.15
CA ALA A 450 -16.39 21.22 -13.53
C ALA A 450 -16.09 20.13 -12.49
N TYR A 451 -15.16 20.39 -11.56
CA TYR A 451 -14.82 19.46 -10.47
C TYR A 451 -15.63 19.71 -9.20
N ARG A 452 -16.54 20.69 -9.21
CA ARG A 452 -17.37 21.03 -8.04
C ARG A 452 -18.63 20.18 -8.04
N GLU A 453 -18.93 19.61 -6.88
CA GLU A 453 -20.18 18.90 -6.67
C GLU A 453 -21.35 19.88 -6.50
N THR A 454 -22.57 19.38 -6.59
CA THR A 454 -23.80 20.17 -6.37
C THR A 454 -23.89 20.75 -4.96
N THR A 455 -23.20 20.13 -4.00
CA THR A 455 -23.08 20.60 -2.61
C THR A 455 -22.07 21.74 -2.46
N CYS A 456 -21.32 22.11 -3.50
CA CYS A 456 -20.42 23.26 -3.45
C CYS A 456 -21.20 24.57 -3.63
N LYS A 457 -21.34 25.32 -2.54
CA LYS A 457 -22.01 26.61 -2.53
C LYS A 457 -21.02 27.76 -2.65
N GLY A 458 -21.33 28.73 -3.52
CA GLY A 458 -20.56 29.97 -3.66
C GLY A 458 -20.85 30.96 -2.53
N TYR A 459 -19.78 31.51 -1.94
CA TYR A 459 -19.83 32.54 -0.90
C TYR A 459 -19.49 33.93 -1.47
N PRO A 460 -19.89 35.04 -0.79
CA PRO A 460 -19.66 36.40 -1.30
C PRO A 460 -18.18 36.77 -1.55
N ASN A 461 -17.25 36.05 -0.93
CA ASN A 461 -15.81 36.20 -1.17
C ASN A 461 -15.33 35.51 -2.47
N GLY A 462 -16.23 34.95 -3.27
CA GLY A 462 -15.94 34.25 -4.53
C GLY A 462 -15.52 32.80 -4.38
N GLN A 463 -15.35 32.31 -3.14
CA GLN A 463 -14.97 30.93 -2.84
C GLN A 463 -16.16 29.98 -2.87
N TYR A 464 -15.93 28.74 -3.26
CA TYR A 464 -16.90 27.66 -3.16
C TYR A 464 -16.55 26.75 -2.00
N LYS A 465 -17.53 26.41 -1.16
CA LYS A 465 -17.33 25.51 -0.02
C LYS A 465 -18.41 24.42 0.01
N PRO A 466 -18.08 23.21 0.49
CA PRO A 466 -19.05 22.12 0.55
C PRO A 466 -20.04 22.39 1.69
N THR A 467 -21.33 22.31 1.41
CA THR A 467 -22.41 22.48 2.39
C THR A 467 -23.20 21.19 2.58
N GLY A 468 -23.84 21.05 3.73
CA GLY A 468 -24.74 19.93 4.04
C GLY A 468 -26.16 20.40 4.34
N ILE A 469 -27.02 19.45 4.74
CA ILE A 469 -28.44 19.71 4.98
C ILE A 469 -28.67 20.79 6.05
N LEU A 470 -27.76 20.94 7.01
CA LEU A 470 -27.91 21.94 8.05
C LEU A 470 -27.63 23.37 7.56
N HIS A 471 -26.85 23.54 6.49
CA HIS A 471 -26.69 24.84 5.83
C HIS A 471 -28.01 25.29 5.18
N ASP A 472 -28.78 24.38 4.58
CA ASP A 472 -30.05 24.71 3.90
C ASP A 472 -31.08 25.31 4.87
N PHE A 473 -31.20 24.72 6.06
CA PHE A 473 -32.11 25.19 7.10
C PHE A 473 -31.52 26.31 7.97
N GLY A 474 -30.21 26.27 8.20
CA GLY A 474 -29.52 27.17 9.11
C GLY A 474 -29.29 28.56 8.54
N GLU A 475 -28.81 28.67 7.29
CA GLU A 475 -28.49 29.97 6.68
C GLU A 475 -29.73 30.80 6.37
N THR A 476 -30.85 30.15 6.11
CA THR A 476 -32.15 30.80 5.89
C THR A 476 -32.88 31.14 7.20
N GLN A 477 -32.23 30.89 8.35
CA GLN A 477 -32.83 31.02 9.68
C GLN A 477 -34.16 30.27 9.80
N ARG A 478 -34.31 29.14 9.09
CA ARG A 478 -35.51 28.29 9.23
C ARG A 478 -35.43 27.43 10.48
N MET A 479 -34.24 27.13 10.97
CA MET A 479 -34.00 26.36 12.20
C MET A 479 -32.65 26.76 12.83
N TYR A 480 -32.54 26.71 14.15
CA TYR A 480 -31.26 26.80 14.86
C TYR A 480 -30.85 25.44 15.40
N PHE A 481 -29.56 25.11 15.25
CA PHE A 481 -29.03 23.79 15.60
C PHE A 481 -27.96 23.88 16.67
N GLY A 482 -28.07 23.03 17.69
CA GLY A 482 -26.95 22.60 18.53
C GLY A 482 -26.50 21.20 18.13
N LEU A 483 -25.23 20.87 18.38
CA LEU A 483 -24.69 19.52 18.15
C LEU A 483 -23.95 18.99 19.38
N ILE A 484 -24.37 17.83 19.88
CA ILE A 484 -23.63 17.03 20.87
C ILE A 484 -23.27 15.71 20.21
N THR A 485 -21.97 15.36 20.22
CA THR A 485 -21.49 14.09 19.70
C THR A 485 -20.59 13.39 20.70
N GLY A 486 -20.43 12.08 20.57
CA GLY A 486 -19.32 11.37 21.19
C GLY A 486 -17.95 11.94 20.78
N SER A 487 -16.93 11.59 21.55
CA SER A 487 -15.53 11.89 21.27
C SER A 487 -14.69 10.66 21.59
N GLN A 488 -13.69 10.37 20.76
CA GLN A 488 -12.70 9.32 21.05
C GLN A 488 -11.86 9.65 22.30
N PHE A 489 -11.51 10.92 22.50
CA PHE A 489 -10.70 11.34 23.65
C PHE A 489 -11.49 11.30 24.97
N ASN A 490 -12.72 11.82 24.96
CA ASN A 490 -13.63 11.79 26.11
C ASN A 490 -14.59 10.60 26.03
N ASN A 491 -14.05 9.41 25.79
CA ASN A 491 -14.82 8.19 25.58
C ASN A 491 -15.56 7.70 26.83
N LEU A 492 -15.37 8.29 28.01
CA LEU A 492 -16.14 8.02 29.23
C LEU A 492 -17.24 9.07 29.50
N GLU A 493 -17.23 10.20 28.80
CA GLU A 493 -18.23 11.27 28.98
C GLU A 493 -19.49 11.03 28.14
N GLY A 494 -20.62 11.63 28.52
CA GLY A 494 -21.91 11.47 27.83
C GLY A 494 -21.99 12.10 26.43
N GLY A 495 -21.02 12.96 26.08
CA GLY A 495 -20.94 13.66 24.81
C GLY A 495 -20.22 15.00 24.97
N VAL A 496 -19.69 15.52 23.86
CA VAL A 496 -19.04 16.82 23.77
C VAL A 496 -19.94 17.74 22.99
N LEU A 497 -20.22 18.93 23.53
CA LEU A 497 -20.90 20.00 22.82
C LEU A 497 -19.97 20.51 21.71
N ARG A 498 -20.33 20.20 20.46
CA ARG A 498 -19.56 20.56 19.27
C ARG A 498 -19.96 21.91 18.71
N ARG A 499 -21.24 22.27 18.87
CA ARG A 499 -21.78 23.56 18.45
C ARG A 499 -22.87 24.00 19.43
N ASN A 500 -22.70 25.20 19.98
CA ASN A 500 -23.76 25.86 20.74
C ASN A 500 -24.97 26.10 19.84
N MET A 501 -26.16 26.08 20.42
CA MET A 501 -27.39 26.43 19.72
C MET A 501 -27.33 27.91 19.34
N ALA A 502 -27.09 28.18 18.06
CA ALA A 502 -26.90 29.52 17.54
C ALA A 502 -27.32 29.60 16.07
N ASN A 503 -27.41 30.82 15.56
CA ASN A 503 -27.60 31.07 14.13
C ASN A 503 -26.45 30.44 13.33
N PHE A 504 -26.80 29.76 12.26
CA PHE A 504 -25.85 29.06 11.42
C PHE A 504 -24.97 29.99 10.57
N SER A 505 -25.39 31.25 10.40
CA SER A 505 -24.67 32.26 9.63
C SER A 505 -23.31 32.67 10.20
N SER A 506 -22.97 32.24 11.42
CA SER A 506 -21.69 32.51 12.08
C SER A 506 -20.70 31.33 12.01
N GLU A 507 -20.94 30.37 11.11
CA GLU A 507 -20.02 29.25 10.86
C GLU A 507 -18.68 29.69 10.25
#